data_AF-A0A2H3J7Y3-F1
#
_entry.id   AF-A0A2H3J7Y3-F1
#
_cell.length_a   1.000
_cell.length_b   1.000
_cell.length_c   1.000
_cell.angle_alpha   90.00
_cell.angle_beta   90.00
_cell.angle_gamma   90.00
#
_symmetry.space_group_name_H-M   'P 1'
#
loop_
_entity.id
_entity.type
_entity.pdbx_description
1 polymer ?
#
loop_
_entity_poly.entity_id
_entity_poly.type
_entity_poly.pdbx_seq_one_letter_code
_entity_poly.pdbx_strand_id
1 'polypeptide(L)'
;MHGFPFVPRPFPPPALADVPLEYIIDQLRRLASHYWSKPETSDCTIVVPLDTKAAVPTETGVAPGPSHGAGEFGLSQQAEEPAPRPTPRMVMQLHMDYLCAHSALLRGLLSGASPFDLIDGSSASPISSRPSSTSGAAPQRAPLFPSLLPSSPTHPSILLPVPDPASFRLLVHYIYFGSTSYIEDALDDGTLSWEGIARNVEYLGMGAEIKIFLGRWYGRWRRGRASEGYSGAYTSDSESEAGDDSDDDDYEREQEVEMLAPHDPLSAATSPTVFDPDEEYYKDKGEQVVWEVPRNPPRGRDRTTRRLGHSTSAPTLGQGNSRLFMQDSFRTPRGRSK
;
A
#
# COMPACT_ATOMS: atom_id res chain seq x y z
N MET A 1 17.38 -28.09 -17.37
CA MET A 1 16.38 -28.28 -16.29
C MET A 1 15.12 -27.56 -16.73
N HIS A 2 14.12 -28.29 -17.22
CA HIS A 2 12.85 -27.68 -17.62
C HIS A 2 12.06 -27.41 -16.34
N GLY A 3 11.98 -26.14 -15.93
CA GLY A 3 11.08 -25.73 -14.85
C GLY A 3 9.65 -25.99 -15.31
N PHE A 4 8.85 -26.67 -14.48
CA PHE A 4 7.43 -26.78 -14.75
C PHE A 4 6.80 -25.38 -14.73
N PRO A 5 5.97 -25.03 -15.73
CA PRO A 5 5.32 -23.73 -15.75
C PRO A 5 4.40 -23.60 -14.53
N PHE A 6 4.32 -22.39 -13.98
CA PHE A 6 3.33 -22.03 -12.98
C PHE A 6 1.93 -22.36 -13.51
N VAL A 7 1.10 -22.98 -12.66
CA VAL A 7 -0.30 -23.29 -12.99
C VAL A 7 -1.16 -22.14 -12.46
N PRO A 8 -1.77 -21.33 -13.34
CA PRO A 8 -2.61 -20.23 -12.91
C PRO A 8 -3.76 -20.70 -12.03
N ARG A 9 -4.06 -19.93 -10.97
CA ARG A 9 -5.16 -20.22 -10.06
C ARG A 9 -6.17 -19.07 -10.13
N PRO A 10 -7.39 -19.31 -10.63
CA PRO A 10 -8.40 -18.26 -10.65
C PRO A 10 -8.76 -17.86 -9.23
N PHE A 11 -9.08 -16.58 -9.06
CA PHE A 11 -9.59 -16.06 -7.80
C PHE A 11 -10.91 -15.29 -8.03
N PRO A 12 -11.97 -15.57 -7.25
CA PRO A 12 -12.02 -16.58 -6.20
C PRO A 12 -11.92 -18.02 -6.77
N PRO A 13 -11.50 -19.01 -5.96
CA PRO A 13 -11.58 -20.41 -6.37
C PRO A 13 -13.01 -20.79 -6.79
N PRO A 14 -13.21 -21.73 -7.74
CA PRO A 14 -14.55 -22.06 -8.25
C PRO A 14 -15.56 -22.45 -7.16
N ALA A 15 -15.10 -23.03 -6.06
CA ALA A 15 -15.94 -23.38 -4.91
C ALA A 15 -16.53 -22.15 -4.17
N LEU A 16 -16.02 -20.95 -4.44
CA LEU A 16 -16.44 -19.69 -3.84
C LEU A 16 -17.00 -18.71 -4.90
N ALA A 17 -17.35 -19.18 -6.11
CA ALA A 17 -17.78 -18.31 -7.21
C ALA A 17 -19.03 -17.47 -6.88
N ASP A 18 -19.97 -18.02 -6.10
CA ASP A 18 -21.20 -17.34 -5.70
C ASP A 18 -21.10 -16.61 -4.35
N VAL A 19 -19.90 -16.58 -3.75
CA VAL A 19 -19.67 -15.92 -2.46
C VAL A 19 -19.25 -14.47 -2.70
N PRO A 20 -19.92 -13.48 -2.08
CA PRO A 20 -19.53 -12.07 -2.21
C PRO A 20 -18.06 -11.84 -1.85
N LEU A 21 -17.35 -11.05 -2.65
CA LEU A 21 -15.92 -10.82 -2.48
C LEU A 21 -15.61 -10.19 -1.12
N GLU A 22 -16.48 -9.30 -0.63
CA GLU A 22 -16.38 -8.63 0.66
C GLU A 22 -16.41 -9.66 1.80
N TYR A 23 -17.25 -10.67 1.68
CA TYR A 23 -17.31 -11.76 2.66
C TYR A 23 -16.02 -12.58 2.67
N ILE A 24 -15.46 -12.88 1.49
CA ILE A 24 -14.16 -13.58 1.38
C ILE A 24 -13.06 -12.76 2.05
N ILE A 25 -12.98 -11.46 1.76
CA ILE A 25 -12.03 -10.53 2.38
C ILE A 25 -12.17 -10.53 3.91
N ASP A 26 -13.39 -10.47 4.43
CA ASP A 26 -13.63 -10.48 5.87
C ASP A 26 -13.20 -11.80 6.53
N GLN A 27 -13.45 -12.94 5.88
CA GLN A 27 -12.96 -14.23 6.36
C GLN A 27 -11.44 -14.31 6.35
N LEU A 28 -10.79 -13.83 5.29
CA LEU A 28 -9.32 -13.76 5.22
C LEU A 28 -8.77 -12.90 6.35
N ARG A 29 -9.31 -11.70 6.58
CA ARG A 29 -8.86 -10.81 7.67
C ARG A 29 -8.99 -11.43 9.05
N ARG A 30 -10.04 -12.23 9.30
CA ARG A 30 -10.20 -12.99 10.57
C ARG A 30 -9.10 -14.01 10.79
N LEU A 31 -8.57 -14.58 9.70
CA LEU A 31 -7.49 -15.57 9.75
C LEU A 31 -6.08 -14.97 9.76
N ALA A 32 -5.95 -13.66 9.54
CA ALA A 32 -4.65 -13.00 9.33
C ALA A 32 -3.63 -13.26 10.45
N SER A 33 -4.07 -13.26 11.72
CA SER A 33 -3.20 -13.53 12.87
C SER A 33 -2.57 -14.92 12.84
N HIS A 34 -3.21 -15.90 12.19
CA HIS A 34 -2.70 -17.26 12.07
C HIS A 34 -1.60 -17.41 11.01
N TYR A 35 -1.61 -16.53 10.00
CA TYR A 35 -0.75 -16.61 8.81
C TYR A 35 0.36 -15.54 8.77
N TRP A 36 0.13 -14.36 9.33
CA TRP A 36 1.03 -13.21 9.20
C TRP A 36 2.47 -13.48 9.67
N SER A 37 2.63 -14.20 10.78
CA SER A 37 3.93 -14.49 11.40
C SER A 37 4.54 -15.81 10.94
N LYS A 38 3.96 -16.48 9.94
CA LYS A 38 4.36 -17.81 9.49
C LYS A 38 4.75 -17.79 8.02
N PRO A 39 5.98 -17.37 7.69
CA PRO A 39 6.47 -17.42 6.31
C PRO A 39 6.41 -18.83 5.71
N GLU A 40 6.45 -19.87 6.53
CA GLU A 40 6.40 -21.27 6.10
C GLU A 40 5.04 -21.65 5.48
N THR A 41 3.97 -20.90 5.78
CA THR A 41 2.65 -21.12 5.17
C THR A 41 2.44 -20.32 3.90
N SER A 42 3.38 -19.45 3.54
CA SER A 42 3.30 -18.64 2.33
C SER A 42 3.33 -19.50 1.07
N ASP A 43 2.53 -19.10 0.08
CA ASP A 43 2.44 -19.75 -1.22
C ASP A 43 2.83 -18.81 -2.36
N CYS A 44 3.40 -17.64 -2.06
CA CYS A 44 3.96 -16.73 -3.05
C CYS A 44 5.10 -15.89 -2.47
N THR A 45 6.07 -15.54 -3.31
CA THR A 45 7.13 -14.60 -3.00
C THR A 45 7.00 -13.34 -3.85
N ILE A 46 6.97 -12.16 -3.23
CA ILE A 46 7.03 -10.87 -3.91
C ILE A 46 8.42 -10.27 -3.79
N VAL A 47 8.98 -9.84 -4.92
CA VAL A 47 10.27 -9.17 -5.03
C VAL A 47 10.05 -7.75 -5.51
N VAL A 48 10.26 -6.78 -4.63
CA VAL A 48 10.16 -5.35 -4.94
C VAL A 48 11.56 -4.76 -5.09
N PRO A 49 11.94 -4.25 -6.28
CA PRO A 49 13.19 -3.50 -6.45
C PRO A 49 13.21 -2.28 -5.55
N LEU A 50 14.34 -2.04 -4.88
CA LEU A 50 14.55 -0.80 -4.13
C LEU A 50 15.41 0.13 -4.99
N ASP A 51 14.91 1.34 -5.24
CA ASP A 51 15.63 2.33 -6.02
C ASP A 51 16.92 2.73 -5.31
N THR A 52 18.08 2.38 -5.87
CA THR A 52 19.40 2.82 -5.41
C THR A 52 19.74 4.24 -5.85
N LYS A 53 18.75 5.14 -5.90
CA LYS A 53 18.96 6.56 -6.20
C LYS A 53 19.60 7.29 -5.02
N ALA A 54 20.74 6.83 -4.48
CA ALA A 54 21.47 7.57 -3.43
C ALA A 54 22.89 7.09 -3.13
N ALA A 55 23.53 6.33 -4.02
CA ALA A 55 24.96 6.08 -3.89
C ALA A 55 25.65 6.52 -5.17
N VAL A 56 25.62 7.83 -5.44
CA VAL A 56 26.72 8.43 -6.19
C VAL A 56 27.94 8.12 -5.34
N PRO A 57 28.89 7.27 -5.80
CA PRO A 57 30.16 7.21 -5.13
C PRO A 57 30.72 8.62 -5.33
N THR A 58 30.77 9.41 -4.26
CA THR A 58 31.62 10.58 -4.20
C THR A 58 33.03 10.02 -4.31
N GLU A 59 33.47 9.76 -5.54
CA GLU A 59 34.86 9.59 -5.87
C GLU A 59 35.49 10.94 -5.54
N THR A 60 36.01 11.02 -4.32
CA THR A 60 36.90 12.07 -3.89
C THR A 60 38.07 12.03 -4.86
N GLY A 61 37.98 12.86 -5.90
CA GLY A 61 39.01 13.06 -6.90
C GLY A 61 40.30 13.50 -6.21
N VAL A 62 41.19 12.55 -5.97
CA VAL A 62 42.61 12.83 -5.78
C VAL A 62 43.21 12.78 -7.17
N ALA A 63 43.58 13.96 -7.66
CA ALA A 63 44.09 14.20 -9.00
C ALA A 63 45.30 13.31 -9.36
N PRO A 64 45.46 12.91 -10.63
CA PRO A 64 46.63 12.16 -11.09
C PRO A 64 47.83 13.10 -11.27
N GLY A 65 48.96 12.72 -10.66
CA GLY A 65 50.26 13.31 -10.96
C GLY A 65 50.75 12.88 -12.35
N PRO A 66 51.46 13.76 -13.10
CA PRO A 66 51.98 13.44 -14.41
C PRO A 66 53.32 12.69 -14.27
N SER A 67 53.33 11.40 -14.63
CA SER A 67 54.59 10.66 -14.81
C SER A 67 54.65 10.09 -16.21
N HIS A 68 55.49 10.73 -17.03
CA HIS A 68 55.98 10.23 -18.30
C HIS A 68 56.72 8.90 -18.11
N GLY A 69 56.44 7.92 -18.95
CA GLY A 69 57.21 6.69 -19.02
C GLY A 69 56.72 5.78 -20.14
N ALA A 70 57.40 5.85 -21.28
CA ALA A 70 57.25 4.91 -22.39
C ALA A 70 57.57 3.47 -21.91
N GLY A 71 56.73 2.52 -22.27
CA GLY A 71 56.89 1.12 -21.87
C GLY A 71 55.93 0.21 -22.64
N GLU A 72 56.50 -0.44 -23.63
CA GLU A 72 55.95 -1.34 -24.63
C GLU A 72 55.57 -2.73 -24.05
N PHE A 73 54.64 -3.41 -24.72
CA PHE A 73 54.22 -4.83 -24.57
C PHE A 73 53.56 -5.28 -23.25
N GLY A 74 52.24 -5.46 -23.29
CA GLY A 74 51.46 -6.12 -22.25
C GLY A 74 50.36 -7.00 -22.84
N LEU A 75 50.52 -8.31 -22.63
CA LEU A 75 49.57 -9.37 -22.98
C LEU A 75 48.14 -9.03 -22.54
N SER A 76 47.19 -9.38 -23.39
CA SER A 76 45.74 -9.31 -23.17
C SER A 76 45.34 -9.90 -21.81
N GLN A 77 45.25 -9.05 -20.79
CA GLN A 77 44.48 -9.33 -19.57
C GLN A 77 43.02 -9.37 -20.00
N GLN A 78 42.44 -10.58 -20.06
CA GLN A 78 41.00 -10.73 -19.92
C GLN A 78 40.65 -10.17 -18.55
N ALA A 79 40.27 -8.89 -18.52
CA ALA A 79 39.66 -8.27 -17.36
C ALA A 79 38.38 -9.06 -17.07
N GLU A 80 38.45 -9.88 -16.02
CA GLU A 80 37.32 -10.59 -15.47
C GLU A 80 36.27 -9.53 -15.10
N GLU A 81 35.20 -9.46 -15.91
CA GLU A 81 34.13 -8.48 -15.73
C GLU A 81 33.59 -8.65 -14.30
N PRO A 82 33.73 -7.64 -13.43
CA PRO A 82 33.38 -7.78 -12.03
C PRO A 82 31.88 -8.10 -11.93
N ALA A 83 31.58 -9.25 -11.33
CA ALA A 83 30.21 -9.74 -11.19
C ALA A 83 29.29 -8.62 -10.70
N PRO A 84 28.15 -8.35 -11.39
CA PRO A 84 27.30 -7.22 -11.07
C PRO A 84 26.79 -7.34 -9.64
N ARG A 85 26.94 -6.26 -8.87
CA ARG A 85 26.49 -6.22 -7.47
C ARG A 85 24.97 -6.44 -7.44
N PRO A 86 24.45 -7.32 -6.57
CA PRO A 86 23.02 -7.56 -6.48
C PRO A 86 22.30 -6.26 -6.11
N THR A 87 21.33 -5.86 -6.94
CA THR A 87 20.51 -4.68 -6.68
C THR A 87 19.71 -4.88 -5.39
N PRO A 88 19.71 -3.91 -4.46
CA PRO A 88 18.86 -3.91 -3.29
C PRO A 88 17.40 -4.18 -3.64
N ARG A 89 16.79 -5.11 -2.91
CA ARG A 89 15.42 -5.54 -3.13
C ARG A 89 14.77 -5.92 -1.81
N MET A 90 13.49 -5.63 -1.70
CA MET A 90 12.64 -6.13 -0.64
C MET A 90 12.01 -7.45 -1.12
N VAL A 91 12.18 -8.51 -0.33
CA VAL A 91 11.58 -9.82 -0.60
C VAL A 91 10.60 -10.14 0.51
N MET A 92 9.37 -10.52 0.13
CA MET A 92 8.29 -10.81 1.06
C MET A 92 7.65 -12.15 0.70
N GLN A 93 7.44 -13.00 1.70
CA GLN A 93 6.73 -14.27 1.59
C GLN A 93 5.28 -14.05 2.03
N LEU A 94 4.33 -14.19 1.11
CA LEU A 94 2.94 -13.78 1.26
C LEU A 94 1.98 -14.88 0.78
N HIS A 95 0.68 -14.67 1.01
CA HIS A 95 -0.36 -15.61 0.62
C HIS A 95 -1.14 -15.09 -0.58
N MET A 96 -1.28 -15.90 -1.62
CA MET A 96 -1.93 -15.55 -2.88
C MET A 96 -3.36 -15.08 -2.67
N ASP A 97 -4.14 -15.75 -1.81
CA ASP A 97 -5.55 -15.40 -1.58
C ASP A 97 -5.71 -13.98 -1.04
N TYR A 98 -4.85 -13.55 -0.13
CA TYR A 98 -4.85 -12.17 0.38
C TYR A 98 -4.49 -11.17 -0.73
N LEU A 99 -3.48 -11.46 -1.53
CA LEU A 99 -3.06 -10.58 -2.62
C LEU A 99 -4.14 -10.46 -3.70
N CYS A 100 -4.69 -11.59 -4.16
CA CYS A 100 -5.72 -11.65 -5.19
C CYS A 100 -7.04 -11.04 -4.73
N ALA A 101 -7.41 -11.18 -3.45
CA ALA A 101 -8.62 -10.56 -2.92
C ALA A 101 -8.57 -9.03 -3.00
N HIS A 102 -7.39 -8.44 -2.79
CA HIS A 102 -7.22 -6.99 -2.63
C HIS A 102 -6.59 -6.26 -3.81
N SER A 103 -5.98 -6.96 -4.78
CA SER A 103 -5.30 -6.36 -5.94
C SER A 103 -5.79 -6.98 -7.25
N ALA A 104 -6.41 -6.17 -8.10
CA ALA A 104 -6.81 -6.59 -9.44
C ALA A 104 -5.60 -6.96 -10.31
N LEU A 105 -4.48 -6.23 -10.19
CA LEU A 105 -3.25 -6.50 -10.92
C LEU A 105 -2.71 -7.91 -10.58
N LEU A 106 -2.55 -8.20 -9.28
CA LEU A 106 -2.00 -9.48 -8.84
C LEU A 106 -2.96 -10.63 -9.14
N ARG A 107 -4.27 -10.40 -9.01
CA ARG A 107 -5.30 -11.36 -9.41
C ARG A 107 -5.17 -11.73 -10.89
N GLY A 108 -5.05 -10.74 -11.77
CA GLY A 108 -4.86 -10.96 -13.21
C GLY A 108 -3.59 -11.75 -13.50
N LEU A 109 -2.46 -11.30 -12.95
CA LEU A 109 -1.15 -11.93 -13.16
C LEU A 109 -1.13 -13.40 -12.70
N LEU A 110 -1.68 -13.68 -11.51
CA LEU A 110 -1.73 -15.04 -10.94
C LEU A 110 -2.80 -15.92 -11.59
N SER A 111 -3.78 -15.32 -12.27
CA SER A 111 -4.75 -16.02 -13.14
C SER A 111 -4.22 -16.26 -14.55
N GLY A 112 -2.98 -15.85 -14.85
CA GLY A 112 -2.32 -16.09 -16.14
C GLY A 112 -2.57 -15.01 -17.19
N ALA A 113 -3.13 -13.86 -16.82
CA ALA A 113 -3.24 -12.73 -17.73
C ALA A 113 -1.85 -12.16 -18.06
N SER A 114 -1.69 -11.69 -19.29
CA SER A 114 -0.46 -11.03 -19.72
C SER A 114 -0.29 -9.70 -18.94
N PRO A 115 0.93 -9.37 -18.46
CA PRO A 115 1.19 -8.08 -17.82
C PRO A 115 0.82 -6.87 -18.68
N PHE A 116 0.89 -7.00 -20.01
CA PHE A 116 0.58 -5.93 -20.95
C PHE A 116 -0.92 -5.62 -20.98
N ASP A 117 -1.77 -6.65 -20.99
CA ASP A 117 -3.22 -6.49 -21.04
C ASP A 117 -3.78 -5.81 -19.78
N LEU A 118 -3.11 -6.00 -18.64
CA LEU A 118 -3.55 -5.48 -17.35
C LEU A 118 -3.28 -3.98 -17.19
N ILE A 119 -2.24 -3.46 -17.85
CA ILE A 119 -1.83 -2.05 -17.71
C ILE A 119 -2.71 -1.15 -18.57
N ASP A 120 -3.07 -1.60 -19.77
CA ASP A 120 -3.89 -0.83 -20.69
C ASP A 120 -5.36 -0.73 -20.23
N GLY A 121 -5.86 -1.75 -19.51
CA GLY A 121 -7.24 -1.77 -19.02
C GLY A 121 -7.52 -0.84 -17.84
N SER A 122 -6.51 -0.41 -17.08
CA SER A 122 -6.72 0.44 -15.90
C SER A 122 -6.82 1.94 -16.23
N SER A 123 -6.45 2.34 -17.45
CA SER A 123 -6.46 3.74 -17.89
C SER A 123 -7.61 3.97 -18.89
N ALA A 124 -8.85 3.86 -18.41
CA ALA A 124 -10.01 4.33 -19.16
C ALA A 124 -10.05 5.88 -19.15
N SER A 125 -9.20 6.49 -19.98
CA SER A 125 -9.35 7.86 -20.49
C SER A 125 -8.57 7.98 -21.80
N PRO A 126 -9.24 7.83 -22.96
CA PRO A 126 -8.60 8.02 -24.26
C PRO A 126 -8.59 9.52 -24.57
N ILE A 127 -7.67 10.26 -23.95
CA ILE A 127 -7.35 11.62 -24.42
C ILE A 127 -6.08 11.53 -25.25
N SER A 128 -6.31 11.33 -26.55
CA SER A 128 -5.40 11.63 -27.64
C SER A 128 -4.46 12.80 -27.33
N SER A 129 -3.15 12.53 -27.21
CA SER A 129 -2.12 13.50 -27.62
C SER A 129 -0.75 12.84 -27.84
N ARG A 130 -0.52 12.50 -29.11
CA ARG A 130 0.68 12.80 -29.93
C ARG A 130 2.04 12.90 -29.17
N PRO A 131 3.03 12.03 -29.48
CA PRO A 131 4.37 12.18 -28.92
C PRO A 131 5.10 13.34 -29.62
N SER A 132 5.20 14.49 -28.95
CA SER A 132 6.18 15.50 -29.30
C SER A 132 7.55 15.07 -28.78
N SER A 133 8.40 14.69 -29.73
CA SER A 133 9.82 14.43 -29.58
C SER A 133 10.55 15.66 -29.03
N THR A 134 10.94 15.64 -27.76
CA THR A 134 12.02 16.49 -27.24
C THR A 134 13.11 15.60 -26.69
N SER A 135 14.15 15.50 -27.52
CA SER A 135 15.48 14.96 -27.27
C SER A 135 16.11 15.57 -26.02
N GLY A 136 16.18 14.78 -24.96
CA GLY A 136 16.95 15.03 -23.74
C GLY A 136 17.27 13.70 -23.09
N ALA A 137 18.35 13.06 -23.54
CA ALA A 137 18.76 11.71 -23.18
C ALA A 137 19.25 11.62 -21.72
N ALA A 138 18.33 11.58 -20.77
CA ALA A 138 18.56 10.79 -19.56
C ALA A 138 18.39 9.31 -19.93
N PRO A 139 19.19 8.38 -19.38
CA PRO A 139 18.93 6.95 -19.55
C PRO A 139 17.57 6.65 -18.92
N GLN A 140 16.52 6.68 -19.75
CA GLN A 140 15.18 6.28 -19.35
C GLN A 140 15.28 4.80 -19.04
N ARG A 141 15.31 4.48 -17.73
CA ARG A 141 15.21 3.11 -17.25
C ARG A 141 14.01 2.48 -17.96
N ALA A 142 14.25 1.36 -18.63
CA ALA A 142 13.18 0.61 -19.25
C ALA A 142 12.05 0.43 -18.21
N PRO A 143 10.79 0.70 -18.57
CA PRO A 143 9.68 0.52 -17.65
C PRO A 143 9.74 -0.89 -17.09
N LEU A 144 9.90 -1.01 -15.78
CA LEU A 144 9.90 -2.29 -15.12
C LEU A 144 8.45 -2.75 -15.10
N PHE A 145 8.15 -3.81 -15.82
CA PHE A 145 6.82 -4.42 -15.85
C PHE A 145 6.72 -5.50 -14.75
N PRO A 146 5.55 -5.69 -14.14
CA PRO A 146 5.33 -6.82 -13.25
C PRO A 146 5.54 -8.11 -14.03
N SER A 147 6.33 -9.03 -13.47
CA SER A 147 6.68 -10.28 -14.18
C SER A 147 6.80 -11.45 -13.22
N LEU A 148 6.41 -12.63 -13.71
CA LEU A 148 6.63 -13.89 -13.02
C LEU A 148 8.09 -14.32 -13.24
N LEU A 149 8.81 -14.55 -12.14
CA LEU A 149 10.15 -15.10 -12.14
C LEU A 149 10.10 -16.62 -12.24
N PRO A 150 11.14 -17.28 -12.79
CA PRO A 150 11.24 -18.74 -12.77
C PRO A 150 11.20 -19.28 -11.33
N SER A 151 10.16 -20.04 -10.98
CA SER A 151 9.92 -20.54 -9.62
C SER A 151 9.22 -21.90 -9.63
N SER A 152 8.95 -22.44 -8.43
CA SER A 152 8.16 -23.65 -8.27
C SER A 152 6.73 -23.46 -8.80
N PRO A 153 6.10 -24.48 -9.42
CA PRO A 153 4.71 -24.38 -9.87
C PRO A 153 3.71 -24.11 -8.75
N THR A 154 4.06 -24.45 -7.50
CA THR A 154 3.21 -24.25 -6.31
C THR A 154 3.54 -22.99 -5.52
N HIS A 155 4.60 -22.27 -5.88
CA HIS A 155 5.07 -21.09 -5.15
C HIS A 155 5.63 -20.07 -6.15
N PRO A 156 4.76 -19.28 -6.82
CA PRO A 156 5.18 -18.24 -7.75
C PRO A 156 6.04 -17.17 -7.07
N SER A 157 7.10 -16.75 -7.76
CA SER A 157 7.88 -15.56 -7.41
C SER A 157 7.56 -14.43 -8.37
N ILE A 158 7.13 -13.28 -7.87
CA ILE A 158 6.70 -12.12 -8.67
C ILE A 158 7.71 -10.99 -8.50
N LEU A 159 8.28 -10.50 -9.59
CA LEU A 159 8.94 -9.21 -9.62
C LEU A 159 7.88 -8.12 -9.73
N LEU A 160 7.75 -7.30 -8.70
CA LEU A 160 6.72 -6.27 -8.59
C LEU A 160 7.37 -4.89 -8.42
N PRO A 161 7.65 -4.18 -9.52
CA PRO A 161 8.15 -2.81 -9.47
C PRO A 161 6.99 -1.90 -9.08
N VAL A 162 6.98 -1.44 -7.83
CA VAL A 162 5.96 -0.50 -7.32
C VAL A 162 6.47 0.94 -7.39
N PRO A 163 5.60 1.93 -7.67
CA PRO A 163 5.96 3.35 -7.68
C PRO A 163 6.67 3.85 -6.41
N ASP A 164 6.28 3.36 -5.23
CA ASP A 164 6.88 3.72 -3.95
C ASP A 164 7.14 2.48 -3.08
N PRO A 165 8.36 1.92 -3.09
CA PRO A 165 8.66 0.71 -2.32
C PRO A 165 8.50 0.87 -0.80
N ALA A 166 8.60 2.09 -0.26
CA ALA A 166 8.51 2.33 1.18
C ALA A 166 7.09 2.07 1.71
N SER A 167 6.05 2.46 0.95
CA SER A 167 4.65 2.27 1.35
C SER A 167 4.14 0.85 1.17
N PHE A 168 4.78 0.02 0.33
CA PHE A 168 4.28 -1.32 0.00
C PHE A 168 4.11 -2.23 1.23
N ARG A 169 5.02 -2.18 2.21
CA ARG A 169 4.89 -2.98 3.44
C ARG A 169 3.63 -2.64 4.23
N LEU A 170 3.25 -1.36 4.27
CA LEU A 170 2.05 -0.92 4.98
C LEU A 170 0.78 -1.32 4.22
N LEU A 171 0.82 -1.32 2.88
CA LEU A 171 -0.27 -1.86 2.07
C LEU A 171 -0.45 -3.36 2.30
N VAL A 172 0.64 -4.12 2.38
CA VAL A 172 0.58 -5.55 2.72
C VAL A 172 -0.01 -5.76 4.13
N HIS A 173 0.35 -4.92 5.10
CA HIS A 173 -0.27 -4.97 6.42
C HIS A 173 -1.79 -4.68 6.36
N TYR A 174 -2.20 -3.65 5.60
CA TYR A 174 -3.62 -3.33 5.38
C TYR A 174 -4.38 -4.49 4.70
N ILE A 175 -3.77 -5.17 3.73
CA ILE A 175 -4.35 -6.33 3.07
C ILE A 175 -4.69 -7.43 4.10
N TYR A 176 -3.79 -7.71 5.03
CA TYR A 176 -4.01 -8.75 6.05
C TYR A 176 -5.00 -8.32 7.12
N PHE A 177 -4.87 -7.12 7.66
CA PHE A 177 -5.60 -6.74 8.88
C PHE A 177 -6.78 -5.79 8.65
N GLY A 178 -6.90 -5.21 7.45
CA GLY A 178 -7.89 -4.17 7.15
C GLY A 178 -7.66 -2.84 7.89
N SER A 179 -6.65 -2.75 8.76
CA SER A 179 -6.36 -1.55 9.53
C SER A 179 -5.54 -0.55 8.72
N THR A 180 -5.97 0.71 8.74
CA THR A 180 -5.26 1.84 8.14
C THR A 180 -4.42 2.64 9.14
N SER A 181 -4.40 2.24 10.43
CA SER A 181 -3.73 3.00 11.49
C SER A 181 -2.24 3.24 11.20
N TYR A 182 -1.51 2.20 10.79
CA TYR A 182 -0.09 2.32 10.47
C TYR A 182 0.18 3.19 9.24
N ILE A 183 -0.76 3.25 8.30
CA ILE A 183 -0.65 4.14 7.13
C ILE A 183 -0.88 5.58 7.57
N GLU A 184 -1.88 5.82 8.42
CA GLU A 184 -2.19 7.13 8.99
C GLU A 184 -1.02 7.68 9.80
N ASP A 185 -0.47 6.89 10.73
CA ASP A 185 0.70 7.27 11.53
C ASP A 185 1.91 7.60 10.64
N ALA A 186 2.20 6.77 9.63
CA ALA A 186 3.32 6.98 8.72
C ALA A 186 3.17 8.24 7.85
N LEU A 187 1.94 8.58 7.47
CA LEU A 187 1.60 9.80 6.74
C LEU A 187 1.70 11.04 7.63
N ASP A 188 1.23 10.95 8.87
CA ASP A 188 1.28 12.03 9.86
C ASP A 188 2.74 12.34 10.27
N ASP A 189 3.58 11.32 10.42
CA ASP A 189 5.02 11.45 10.70
C ASP A 189 5.83 11.92 9.48
N GLY A 190 5.23 11.94 8.28
CA GLY A 190 5.91 12.29 7.03
C GLY A 190 6.94 11.27 6.56
N THR A 191 6.97 10.08 7.17
CA THR A 191 7.83 8.96 6.73
C THR A 191 7.39 8.39 5.39
N LEU A 192 6.11 8.58 5.06
CA LEU A 192 5.48 8.12 3.83
C LEU A 192 4.88 9.30 3.08
N SER A 193 5.06 9.31 1.75
CA SER A 193 4.43 10.31 0.90
C SER A 193 3.02 9.87 0.49
N TRP A 194 2.02 10.74 0.66
CA TRP A 194 0.65 10.47 0.22
C TRP A 194 0.57 10.11 -1.27
N GLU A 195 1.33 10.82 -2.10
CA GLU A 195 1.40 10.59 -3.55
C GLU A 195 1.98 9.20 -3.88
N GLY A 196 3.01 8.75 -3.14
CA GLY A 196 3.61 7.44 -3.31
C GLY A 196 2.64 6.30 -3.03
N ILE A 197 1.94 6.35 -1.89
CA ILE A 197 0.95 5.31 -1.56
C ILE A 197 -0.27 5.36 -2.47
N ALA A 198 -0.75 6.55 -2.87
CA ALA A 198 -1.86 6.68 -3.82
C ALA A 198 -1.51 6.03 -5.16
N ARG A 199 -0.31 6.30 -5.70
CA ARG A 199 0.19 5.65 -6.92
C ARG A 199 0.30 4.13 -6.77
N ASN A 200 0.75 3.62 -5.63
CA ASN A 200 0.77 2.18 -5.39
C ASN A 200 -0.64 1.58 -5.36
N VAL A 201 -1.60 2.24 -4.71
CA VAL A 201 -3.00 1.81 -4.64
C VAL A 201 -3.65 1.75 -6.02
N GLU A 202 -3.37 2.74 -6.87
CA GLU A 202 -3.79 2.76 -8.28
C GLU A 202 -3.09 1.67 -9.09
N TYR A 203 -1.77 1.60 -9.01
CA TYR A 203 -0.95 0.62 -9.73
C TYR A 203 -1.36 -0.83 -9.43
N LEU A 204 -1.62 -1.14 -8.16
CA LEU A 204 -2.06 -2.48 -7.74
C LEU A 204 -3.54 -2.74 -8.06
N GLY A 205 -4.30 -1.74 -8.47
CA GLY A 205 -5.74 -1.84 -8.67
C GLY A 205 -6.47 -2.24 -7.39
N MET A 206 -6.17 -1.56 -6.27
CA MET A 206 -6.81 -1.86 -4.99
C MET A 206 -8.23 -1.29 -4.90
N GLY A 207 -9.04 -1.88 -4.00
CA GLY A 207 -10.45 -1.55 -3.80
C GLY A 207 -10.73 -0.12 -3.33
N ALA A 208 -12.01 0.27 -3.35
CA ALA A 208 -12.44 1.63 -3.03
C ALA A 208 -12.20 2.03 -1.56
N GLU A 209 -12.20 1.08 -0.62
CA GLU A 209 -12.04 1.35 0.82
C GLU A 209 -10.76 2.14 1.13
N ILE A 210 -9.61 1.66 0.63
CA ILE A 210 -8.32 2.32 0.86
C ILE A 210 -8.24 3.67 0.15
N LYS A 211 -8.87 3.80 -1.04
CA LYS A 211 -8.95 5.06 -1.78
C LYS A 211 -9.76 6.11 -1.01
N ILE A 212 -10.91 5.71 -0.44
CA ILE A 212 -11.75 6.58 0.41
C ILE A 212 -10.97 7.03 1.64
N PHE A 213 -10.25 6.11 2.29
CA PHE A 213 -9.37 6.46 3.42
C PHE A 213 -8.32 7.50 3.02
N LEU A 214 -7.56 7.27 1.94
CA LEU A 214 -6.53 8.19 1.48
C LEU A 214 -7.10 9.56 1.09
N GLY A 215 -8.28 9.59 0.47
CA GLY A 215 -8.99 10.83 0.13
C GLY A 215 -9.44 11.62 1.36
N ARG A 216 -9.97 10.94 2.38
CA ARG A 216 -10.34 11.54 3.66
C ARG A 216 -9.13 12.11 4.39
N TRP A 217 -8.04 11.33 4.47
CA TRP A 217 -6.79 11.78 5.08
C TRP A 217 -6.26 13.04 4.37
N TYR A 218 -6.18 13.04 3.04
CA TYR A 218 -5.72 14.19 2.25
C TYR A 218 -6.60 15.43 2.45
N GLY A 219 -7.92 15.26 2.51
CA GLY A 219 -8.85 16.34 2.80
C GLY A 219 -8.63 16.98 4.18
N ARG A 220 -8.35 16.17 5.21
CA ARG A 220 -7.99 16.69 6.55
C ARG A 220 -6.64 17.41 6.53
N TRP A 221 -5.62 16.83 5.89
CA TRP A 221 -4.30 17.41 5.78
C TRP A 221 -4.32 18.79 5.10
N ARG A 222 -5.10 18.95 4.01
CA ARG A 222 -5.28 20.25 3.33
C ARG A 222 -5.95 21.30 4.22
N ARG A 223 -6.96 20.91 5.02
CA ARG A 223 -7.65 21.83 5.93
C ARG A 223 -6.78 22.26 7.12
N GLY A 224 -5.94 21.36 7.65
CA GLY A 224 -5.02 21.66 8.74
C GLY A 224 -4.04 22.79 8.42
N ARG A 225 -3.49 22.80 7.20
CA ARG A 225 -2.60 23.88 6.73
C ARG A 225 -3.28 25.25 6.61
N ALA A 226 -4.57 25.28 6.30
CA ALA A 226 -5.30 26.54 6.17
C ALA A 226 -5.58 27.21 7.53
N SER A 227 -5.71 26.41 8.60
CA SER A 227 -6.07 26.91 9.93
C SER A 227 -4.90 27.50 10.72
N GLU A 228 -3.65 27.11 10.43
CA GLU A 228 -2.46 27.65 11.14
C GLU A 228 -2.06 29.06 10.69
N GLY A 229 -2.55 29.52 9.53
CA GLY A 229 -2.20 30.82 8.96
C GLY A 229 -3.09 32.00 9.40
N TYR A 230 -4.21 31.74 10.09
CA TYR A 230 -5.21 32.76 10.44
C TYR A 230 -5.57 32.77 11.94
N SER A 231 -4.62 32.44 12.81
CA SER A 231 -4.65 32.85 14.22
C SER A 231 -4.26 34.33 14.36
N GLY A 232 -4.84 35.17 13.52
CA GLY A 232 -4.67 36.62 13.47
C GLY A 232 -5.97 37.30 13.90
N ALA A 233 -6.24 37.19 15.20
CA ALA A 233 -7.01 38.11 16.03
C ALA A 233 -7.91 39.13 15.30
N TYR A 234 -9.19 38.81 15.06
CA TYR A 234 -10.28 39.78 15.27
C TYR A 234 -11.52 39.03 15.72
N THR A 235 -11.77 39.11 17.03
CA THR A 235 -13.10 38.97 17.60
C THR A 235 -13.97 40.08 16.99
N SER A 236 -14.80 39.76 16.01
CA SER A 236 -15.90 40.64 15.62
C SER A 236 -17.18 39.84 15.74
N ASP A 237 -17.81 40.07 16.89
CA ASP A 237 -19.23 39.92 17.23
C ASP A 237 -20.14 40.57 16.18
N SER A 238 -20.19 40.03 14.96
CA SER A 238 -21.20 40.46 13.99
C SER A 238 -22.30 39.42 13.91
N GLU A 239 -23.23 39.57 14.86
CA GLU A 239 -24.54 38.92 14.92
C GLU A 239 -25.32 39.35 13.67
N SER A 240 -25.14 38.63 12.57
CA SER A 240 -25.89 38.82 11.33
C SER A 240 -26.70 37.56 11.05
N GLU A 241 -27.89 37.57 11.65
CA GLU A 241 -29.04 36.75 11.27
C GLU A 241 -29.37 37.04 9.80
N ALA A 242 -28.83 36.23 8.89
CA ALA A 242 -29.25 36.21 7.50
C ALA A 242 -29.76 34.81 7.18
N GLY A 243 -31.08 34.64 7.39
CA GLY A 243 -31.82 33.53 6.80
C GLY A 243 -31.83 33.69 5.29
N ASP A 244 -31.38 32.67 4.60
CA ASP A 244 -31.54 32.54 3.15
C ASP A 244 -32.01 31.11 2.88
N ASP A 245 -33.32 30.95 2.94
CA ASP A 245 -34.06 29.82 2.37
C ASP A 245 -33.88 29.90 0.85
N SER A 246 -32.95 29.11 0.32
CA SER A 246 -32.93 28.82 -1.11
C SER A 246 -33.30 27.35 -1.30
N ASP A 247 -34.62 27.15 -1.40
CA ASP A 247 -35.24 26.12 -2.23
C ASP A 247 -34.77 26.27 -3.69
N ASP A 248 -34.99 25.21 -4.48
CA ASP A 248 -34.60 24.97 -5.88
C ASP A 248 -33.17 24.39 -6.05
N ASP A 249 -32.93 23.26 -6.75
CA ASP A 249 -33.60 22.83 -7.99
C ASP A 249 -33.81 21.30 -8.05
N ASP A 250 -35.04 20.97 -8.44
CA ASP A 250 -35.56 19.70 -8.94
C ASP A 250 -34.92 19.36 -10.29
N TYR A 251 -34.12 18.30 -10.36
CA TYR A 251 -33.68 17.70 -11.63
C TYR A 251 -34.48 16.43 -11.91
N GLU A 252 -35.66 16.65 -12.50
CA GLU A 252 -36.41 15.71 -13.34
C GLU A 252 -35.44 14.99 -14.31
N ARG A 253 -35.12 13.73 -14.01
CA ARG A 253 -34.38 12.87 -14.94
C ARG A 253 -35.37 12.27 -15.93
N GLU A 254 -35.43 12.90 -17.09
CA GLU A 254 -36.21 12.49 -18.25
C GLU A 254 -36.04 11.00 -18.56
N GLN A 255 -37.19 10.36 -18.65
CA GLN A 255 -37.42 8.97 -19.00
C GLN A 255 -37.96 8.99 -20.44
N GLU A 256 -37.10 8.79 -21.44
CA GLU A 256 -37.48 8.37 -22.81
C GLU A 256 -37.13 6.87 -22.88
N VAL A 257 -38.07 5.93 -22.79
CA VAL A 257 -39.16 5.55 -23.72
C VAL A 257 -38.65 5.34 -25.15
N GLU A 258 -37.91 4.25 -25.37
CA GLU A 258 -37.86 3.58 -26.68
C GLU A 258 -38.76 2.35 -26.64
N MET A 259 -40.04 2.57 -26.93
CA MET A 259 -41.00 1.53 -27.30
C MET A 259 -40.94 1.30 -28.81
N LEU A 260 -40.88 0.02 -29.21
CA LEU A 260 -41.67 -0.65 -30.28
C LEU A 260 -40.80 -1.59 -31.14
N ALA A 261 -40.92 -2.89 -30.90
CA ALA A 261 -41.26 -3.82 -31.97
C ALA A 261 -42.04 -5.05 -31.44
N PRO A 262 -43.02 -5.57 -32.20
CA PRO A 262 -44.03 -6.51 -31.71
C PRO A 262 -43.78 -7.97 -32.13
N HIS A 263 -44.31 -8.89 -31.32
CA HIS A 263 -44.86 -10.22 -31.64
C HIS A 263 -44.02 -11.23 -32.44
N ASP A 264 -43.78 -12.41 -31.84
CA ASP A 264 -44.46 -13.63 -32.33
C ASP A 264 -44.64 -14.72 -31.25
N PRO A 265 -45.69 -15.56 -31.35
CA PRO A 265 -46.24 -16.30 -30.22
C PRO A 265 -46.03 -17.83 -30.29
N LEU A 266 -46.34 -18.47 -29.15
CA LEU A 266 -46.72 -19.89 -28.98
C LEU A 266 -45.63 -20.97 -29.19
N SER A 267 -45.18 -21.54 -28.06
CA SER A 267 -45.07 -22.99 -27.95
C SER A 267 -45.38 -23.44 -26.53
N ALA A 268 -46.55 -24.07 -26.40
CA ALA A 268 -47.00 -24.82 -25.25
C ALA A 268 -46.47 -26.26 -25.33
N ALA A 269 -45.95 -26.78 -24.23
CA ALA A 269 -45.92 -28.20 -23.84
C ALA A 269 -45.21 -28.30 -22.47
N THR A 270 -45.94 -28.26 -21.35
CA THR A 270 -46.42 -29.42 -20.57
C THR A 270 -45.34 -30.17 -19.76
N SER A 271 -45.33 -29.85 -18.45
CA SER A 271 -45.31 -30.78 -17.29
C SER A 271 -44.05 -31.61 -16.98
N PRO A 272 -43.88 -32.18 -15.75
CA PRO A 272 -44.74 -32.13 -14.56
C PRO A 272 -44.04 -31.74 -13.23
N THR A 273 -44.91 -31.39 -12.29
CA THR A 273 -44.77 -31.32 -10.83
C THR A 273 -44.13 -32.54 -10.18
N VAL A 274 -43.14 -32.28 -9.31
CA VAL A 274 -42.73 -33.12 -8.16
C VAL A 274 -42.65 -32.12 -6.99
N PHE A 275 -43.70 -31.95 -6.19
CA PHE A 275 -43.91 -32.64 -4.91
C PHE A 275 -42.62 -32.77 -4.11
N ASP A 276 -42.31 -31.74 -3.31
CA ASP A 276 -41.35 -31.87 -2.20
C ASP A 276 -42.07 -31.61 -0.85
N PRO A 277 -42.34 -32.71 -0.11
CA PRO A 277 -42.88 -32.83 1.24
C PRO A 277 -42.67 -31.83 2.36
N ASP A 278 -41.49 -31.23 2.54
CA ASP A 278 -40.99 -31.16 3.94
C ASP A 278 -40.81 -29.73 4.49
N GLU A 279 -41.69 -28.81 4.10
CA GLU A 279 -41.72 -27.42 4.60
C GLU A 279 -42.52 -27.30 5.93
N GLU A 280 -42.18 -28.09 6.95
CA GLU A 280 -42.85 -27.99 8.25
C GLU A 280 -41.98 -28.48 9.42
N TYR A 281 -40.84 -27.83 9.73
CA TYR A 281 -40.13 -28.15 10.98
C TYR A 281 -39.25 -27.05 11.63
N TYR A 282 -39.52 -25.75 11.48
CA TYR A 282 -38.97 -24.76 12.43
C TYR A 282 -39.95 -23.62 12.70
N LYS A 283 -41.04 -23.96 13.40
CA LYS A 283 -41.86 -23.02 14.16
C LYS A 283 -41.67 -23.33 15.63
N ASP A 284 -41.55 -22.27 16.43
CA ASP A 284 -41.48 -22.27 17.91
C ASP A 284 -40.06 -22.54 18.48
N LYS A 285 -39.43 -21.67 19.28
CA LYS A 285 -39.99 -20.91 20.39
C LYS A 285 -39.35 -19.52 20.52
N GLY A 286 -40.19 -18.55 20.85
CA GLY A 286 -39.76 -17.25 21.32
C GLY A 286 -39.04 -17.36 22.67
N GLU A 287 -37.77 -16.97 22.68
CA GLU A 287 -37.13 -16.39 23.84
C GLU A 287 -36.70 -14.98 23.45
N GLN A 288 -37.45 -13.98 23.94
CA GLN A 288 -36.99 -12.59 23.96
C GLN A 288 -35.76 -12.53 24.86
N VAL A 289 -34.58 -12.62 24.26
CA VAL A 289 -33.34 -12.17 24.90
C VAL A 289 -33.35 -10.65 24.83
N VAL A 290 -33.75 -10.03 25.94
CA VAL A 290 -33.54 -8.61 26.21
C VAL A 290 -32.03 -8.38 26.23
N TRP A 291 -31.49 -7.86 25.13
CA TRP A 291 -30.14 -7.30 25.12
C TRP A 291 -30.18 -5.99 25.92
N GLU A 292 -29.86 -6.07 27.20
CA GLU A 292 -29.48 -4.89 27.97
C GLU A 292 -28.26 -4.27 27.30
N VAL A 293 -28.48 -3.14 26.63
CA VAL A 293 -27.44 -2.27 26.10
C VAL A 293 -26.58 -1.80 27.28
N PRO A 294 -25.29 -2.16 27.37
CA PRO A 294 -24.42 -1.62 28.41
C PRO A 294 -24.31 -0.11 28.21
N ARG A 295 -24.84 0.65 29.19
CA ARG A 295 -24.65 2.10 29.24
C ARG A 295 -23.15 2.38 29.28
N ASN A 296 -22.66 3.04 28.23
CA ASN A 296 -21.31 3.58 28.19
C ASN A 296 -21.03 4.40 29.47
N PRO A 297 -19.93 4.15 30.19
CA PRO A 297 -19.54 5.01 31.30
C PRO A 297 -19.18 6.41 30.73
N PRO A 298 -19.47 7.50 31.47
CA PRO A 298 -19.13 8.83 31.04
C PRO A 298 -17.61 8.96 30.92
N ARG A 299 -17.12 9.31 29.72
CA ARG A 299 -15.73 9.74 29.48
C ARG A 299 -15.49 11.06 30.22
N GLY A 300 -15.24 10.97 31.52
CA GLY A 300 -14.65 12.02 32.34
C GLY A 300 -13.21 12.26 31.89
N ARG A 301 -12.97 13.42 31.29
CA ARG A 301 -11.66 13.88 30.84
C ARG A 301 -10.98 14.61 32.01
N ASP A 302 -10.35 13.87 32.90
CA ASP A 302 -9.55 14.47 33.98
C ASP A 302 -8.25 15.04 33.40
N ARG A 303 -8.30 16.35 33.08
CA ARG A 303 -7.12 17.17 32.86
C ARG A 303 -6.46 17.44 34.21
N THR A 304 -5.46 16.65 34.57
CA THR A 304 -4.55 17.01 35.65
C THR A 304 -3.61 18.12 35.17
N THR A 305 -3.89 19.34 35.60
CA THR A 305 -2.99 20.49 35.50
C THR A 305 -1.77 20.25 36.39
N ARG A 306 -0.63 19.86 35.81
CA ARG A 306 0.66 19.94 36.53
C ARG A 306 1.10 21.39 36.56
N ARG A 307 1.00 21.96 37.76
CA ARG A 307 1.48 23.29 38.16
C ARG A 307 2.97 23.45 37.85
N LEU A 308 3.30 24.58 37.24
CA LEU A 308 4.62 25.20 37.30
C LEU A 308 5.01 25.41 38.77
N GLY A 309 6.15 24.83 39.16
CA GLY A 309 6.88 25.18 40.37
C GLY A 309 8.17 25.88 39.97
N HIS A 310 8.20 27.20 40.12
CA HIS A 310 9.41 28.00 40.11
C HIS A 310 10.21 27.69 41.39
N SER A 311 11.47 27.29 41.26
CA SER A 311 12.44 27.37 42.34
C SER A 311 13.61 28.24 41.89
N THR A 312 13.58 29.47 42.38
CA THR A 312 14.67 30.43 42.40
C THR A 312 15.58 30.14 43.58
N SER A 313 16.88 29.92 43.33
CA SER A 313 17.95 30.45 44.18
C SER A 313 19.33 30.21 43.53
N ALA A 314 19.99 31.32 43.21
CA ALA A 314 21.43 31.44 42.97
C ALA A 314 22.13 31.78 44.32
N PRO A 315 23.43 32.16 44.38
CA PRO A 315 24.62 31.81 43.59
C PRO A 315 25.79 31.33 44.49
N THR A 316 26.86 30.75 43.93
CA THR A 316 28.23 31.02 44.41
C THR A 316 29.29 30.78 43.32
N LEU A 317 30.31 31.62 43.43
CA LEU A 317 31.50 31.82 42.60
C LEU A 317 32.46 30.61 42.61
N GLY A 318 33.20 30.44 41.52
CA GLY A 318 34.40 29.58 41.52
C GLY A 318 35.06 29.46 40.15
N GLN A 319 36.16 30.18 39.97
CA GLN A 319 37.07 30.16 38.82
C GLN A 319 37.65 28.77 38.53
N GLY A 320 38.07 28.51 37.29
CA GLY A 320 39.12 27.53 37.03
C GLY A 320 39.17 26.96 35.61
N ASN A 321 40.08 27.52 34.79
CA ASN A 321 40.59 26.92 33.56
C ASN A 321 40.98 25.44 33.73
N SER A 322 40.74 24.60 32.73
CA SER A 322 41.81 23.85 32.02
C SER A 322 41.28 22.92 30.93
N ARG A 323 41.94 23.01 29.77
CA ARG A 323 42.05 22.00 28.71
C ARG A 323 42.37 20.61 29.28
N LEU A 324 41.86 19.54 28.66
CA LEU A 324 42.68 18.47 28.08
C LEU A 324 41.83 17.41 27.36
N PHE A 325 42.31 17.05 26.18
CA PHE A 325 41.94 15.88 25.39
C PHE A 325 42.17 14.59 26.18
N MET A 326 41.30 13.60 26.01
CA MET A 326 41.75 12.21 25.88
C MET A 326 40.70 11.33 25.19
N GLN A 327 41.09 10.79 24.05
CA GLN A 327 40.55 9.57 23.46
C GLN A 327 40.76 8.43 24.46
N ASP A 328 39.85 7.47 24.55
CA ASP A 328 40.30 6.10 24.72
C ASP A 328 39.33 5.04 24.19
N SER A 329 39.94 4.05 23.57
CA SER A 329 39.35 2.98 22.78
C SER A 329 39.40 1.70 23.59
N PHE A 330 38.26 1.07 23.90
CA PHE A 330 38.27 -0.23 24.57
C PHE A 330 38.12 -1.38 23.58
N ARG A 331 39.25 -2.06 23.32
CA ARG A 331 39.34 -3.39 22.70
C ARG A 331 39.18 -4.48 23.77
N THR A 332 38.48 -5.53 23.37
CA THR A 332 38.26 -6.82 24.05
C THR A 332 39.54 -7.61 24.35
N PRO A 333 39.60 -8.37 25.46
CA PRO A 333 40.70 -9.28 25.79
C PRO A 333 40.55 -10.66 25.13
N ARG A 334 41.66 -11.16 24.54
CA ARG A 334 41.85 -12.56 24.14
C ARG A 334 42.46 -13.34 25.30
N GLY A 335 41.89 -14.50 25.60
CA GLY A 335 42.35 -15.43 26.62
C GLY A 335 43.66 -16.14 26.27
N ARG A 336 44.32 -16.64 27.31
CA ARG A 336 45.50 -17.52 27.23
C ARG A 336 45.22 -18.77 28.05
N SER A 337 45.22 -19.93 27.39
CA SER A 337 45.28 -21.23 28.05
C SER A 337 46.70 -21.55 28.51
N LYS A 338 46.75 -22.20 29.68
CA LYS A 338 47.76 -23.07 30.31
C LYS A 338 49.24 -22.83 29.98
#